data_AF-A0A376L970-F1
#
_entry.id   AF-A0A376L970-F1
#
_cell.length_a   1.000
_cell.length_b   1.000
_cell.length_c   1.000
_cell.angle_alpha   90.00
_cell.angle_beta   90.00
_cell.angle_gamma   90.00
#
_symmetry.space_group_name_H-M   'P 1'
#
loop_
_entity.id
_entity.type
_entity.pdbx_description
1 polymer ?
#
loop_
_entity_poly.entity_id
_entity_poly.type
_entity_poly.pdbx_seq_one_letter_code
_entity_poly.pdbx_strand_id
1 'polypeptide(L)'
;MAAAQKVADWQIAAILNIGQRAKHPLFVTNVDDTRLDDIAAWTYRAPVEDQARLGFAIAHALDNSAPAVDGIEPELQSKIDVIVQALAGAKKPLIISRDERW
;
A
#
# COMPACT_ATOMS: atom_id res chain seq x y z
N MET A 1 5.80 -31.42 13.44
CA MET A 1 7.09 -30.71 13.40
C MET A 1 6.78 -29.28 12.98
N ALA A 2 6.93 -28.34 13.90
CA ALA A 2 6.60 -26.94 13.73
C ALA A 2 7.89 -26.13 13.52
N ALA A 3 7.96 -25.36 12.44
CA ALA A 3 9.00 -24.35 12.23
C ALA A 3 8.30 -23.01 11.97
N ALA A 4 7.94 -22.33 13.05
CA ALA A 4 7.37 -20.98 13.01
C ALA A 4 8.50 -19.97 12.78
N GLN A 5 8.34 -19.19 11.71
CA GLN A 5 9.24 -18.14 11.24
C GLN A 5 9.57 -17.13 12.34
N LYS A 6 10.88 -16.90 12.50
CA LYS A 6 11.49 -15.87 13.33
C LYS A 6 11.32 -14.48 12.70
N VAL A 7 10.16 -13.86 12.85
CA VAL A 7 10.08 -12.40 12.83
C VAL A 7 9.95 -11.96 14.28
N ALA A 8 10.96 -11.28 14.78
CA ALA A 8 11.03 -10.91 16.18
C ALA A 8 10.13 -9.71 16.46
N ASP A 9 9.30 -9.80 17.49
CA ASP A 9 8.26 -8.83 17.88
C ASP A 9 8.75 -7.37 18.03
N TRP A 10 10.06 -7.16 18.17
CA TRP A 10 10.66 -5.84 18.30
C TRP A 10 10.65 -5.01 17.01
N GLN A 11 10.54 -5.63 15.82
CA GLN A 11 10.39 -4.87 14.57
C GLN A 11 8.98 -4.28 14.42
N ILE A 12 7.98 -4.86 15.08
CA ILE A 12 6.58 -4.39 15.04
C ILE A 12 6.42 -3.13 15.91
N ALA A 13 7.13 -3.04 17.04
CA ALA A 13 7.08 -1.89 17.95
C ALA A 13 7.69 -0.61 17.34
N ALA A 14 8.69 -0.74 16.44
CA ALA A 14 9.27 0.40 15.73
C ALA A 14 8.30 1.01 14.69
N ILE A 15 7.46 0.16 14.08
CA ILE A 15 6.41 0.59 13.13
C ILE A 15 5.28 1.32 13.88
N LEU A 16 4.91 0.84 15.08
CA LEU A 16 3.89 1.45 15.92
C LEU A 16 4.30 2.79 16.54
N ASN A 17 5.59 3.04 16.75
CA ASN A 17 6.09 4.32 17.32
C ASN A 17 5.90 5.54 16.39
N ILE A 18 5.55 5.33 15.11
CA ILE A 18 5.10 6.37 14.18
C ILE A 18 3.65 6.82 14.50
N GLY A 19 2.93 6.12 15.36
CA GLY A 19 1.55 6.42 15.78
C GLY A 19 1.36 7.77 16.49
N GLN A 20 2.42 8.47 16.88
CA GLN A 20 2.34 9.77 17.54
C GLN A 20 2.22 10.97 16.57
N ARG A 21 2.48 10.77 15.26
CA ARG A 21 2.22 11.78 14.19
C ARG A 21 1.32 11.28 13.05
N ALA A 22 1.07 9.97 12.95
CA ALA A 22 0.33 9.34 11.86
C ALA A 22 -1.12 8.99 12.24
N LYS A 23 -2.03 9.99 12.28
CA LYS A 23 -3.46 9.65 12.45
C LYS A 23 -4.05 9.01 11.19
N HIS A 24 -3.56 9.39 10.00
CA HIS A 24 -4.08 8.94 8.70
C HIS A 24 -2.96 8.95 7.64
N PRO A 25 -2.26 7.82 7.38
CA PRO A 25 -1.26 7.78 6.30
C PRO A 25 -1.91 7.97 4.93
N LEU A 26 -1.25 8.74 4.06
CA LEU A 26 -1.66 8.96 2.66
C LEU A 26 -0.72 8.19 1.73
N PHE A 27 -1.28 7.37 0.84
CA PHE A 27 -0.55 6.71 -0.23
C PHE A 27 -1.05 7.26 -1.57
N VAL A 28 -0.13 7.63 -2.45
CA VAL A 28 -0.47 8.25 -3.74
C VAL A 28 0.08 7.40 -4.87
N THR A 29 -0.71 7.27 -5.94
CA THR A 29 -0.21 6.78 -7.23
C THR A 29 -0.54 7.83 -8.29
N ASN A 30 0.44 8.22 -9.09
CA ASN A 30 0.30 9.25 -10.13
C ASN A 30 1.30 9.01 -11.27
N VAL A 31 1.04 9.63 -12.43
CA VAL A 31 1.98 9.62 -13.57
C VAL A 31 3.07 10.69 -13.42
N ASP A 32 2.77 11.80 -12.76
CA ASP A 32 3.62 13.00 -12.65
C ASP A 32 3.62 13.58 -11.23
N ASP A 33 4.50 14.56 -10.99
CA ASP A 33 4.59 15.27 -9.71
C ASP A 33 3.30 16.05 -9.41
N THR A 34 2.84 15.88 -8.18
CA THR A 34 1.68 16.58 -7.66
C THR A 34 1.96 17.16 -6.29
N ARG A 35 1.22 18.20 -5.91
CA ARG A 35 1.28 18.77 -4.55
C ARG A 35 0.86 17.79 -3.45
N LEU A 36 0.22 16.67 -3.81
CA LEU A 36 -0.13 15.62 -2.84
C LEU A 36 1.09 14.79 -2.43
N ASP A 37 2.13 14.76 -3.25
CA ASP A 37 3.36 14.01 -2.96
C ASP A 37 4.08 14.58 -1.71
N ASP A 38 3.99 15.90 -1.49
CA ASP A 38 4.58 16.59 -0.33
C ASP A 38 4.04 16.09 1.03
N ILE A 39 2.84 15.51 1.03
CA ILE A 39 2.15 15.04 2.24
C ILE A 39 1.93 13.52 2.24
N ALA A 40 2.37 12.82 1.19
CA ALA A 40 2.24 11.38 1.08
C ALA A 40 3.25 10.67 1.99
N ALA A 41 2.79 9.61 2.67
CA ALA A 41 3.68 8.67 3.33
C ALA A 41 4.51 7.87 2.31
N TRP A 42 3.94 7.65 1.12
CA TRP A 42 4.63 7.08 -0.03
C TRP A 42 3.88 7.42 -1.32
N THR A 43 4.63 7.74 -2.37
CA THR A 43 4.13 7.93 -3.73
C THR A 43 4.71 6.86 -4.64
N TYR A 44 3.84 6.21 -5.41
CA TYR A 44 4.22 5.35 -6.52
C TYR A 44 4.01 6.09 -7.84
N ARG A 45 5.10 6.35 -8.56
CA ARG A 45 5.05 6.96 -9.88
C ARG A 45 5.27 5.91 -10.94
N ALA A 46 4.28 5.71 -11.80
CA ALA A 46 4.35 4.70 -12.84
C ALA A 46 3.37 5.00 -13.99
N PRO A 47 3.55 4.38 -15.17
CA PRO A 47 2.54 4.36 -16.21
C PRO A 47 1.20 3.83 -15.69
N VAL A 48 0.09 4.26 -16.31
CA VAL A 48 -1.27 3.91 -15.86
C VAL A 48 -1.49 2.39 -15.75
N GLU A 49 -0.89 1.60 -16.64
CA GLU A 49 -0.96 0.13 -16.58
C GLU A 49 -0.36 -0.43 -15.29
N ASP A 50 0.78 0.10 -14.84
CA ASP A 50 1.45 -0.34 -13.62
C ASP A 50 0.72 0.16 -12.37
N GLN A 51 0.07 1.32 -12.45
CA GLN A 51 -0.81 1.79 -11.38
C GLN A 51 -2.04 0.89 -11.23
N ALA A 52 -2.62 0.43 -12.35
CA ALA A 52 -3.71 -0.53 -12.33
C ALA A 52 -3.25 -1.88 -11.74
N ARG A 53 -2.06 -2.37 -12.13
CA ARG A 53 -1.45 -3.58 -11.55
C ARG A 53 -1.23 -3.45 -10.06
N LEU A 54 -0.73 -2.31 -9.58
CA LEU A 54 -0.61 -2.02 -8.14
C LEU A 54 -1.99 -2.11 -7.44
N GLY A 55 -3.02 -1.49 -8.02
CA GLY A 55 -4.37 -1.53 -7.49
C GLY A 55 -4.94 -2.95 -7.38
N PHE A 56 -4.76 -3.77 -8.42
CA PHE A 56 -5.17 -5.18 -8.40
C PHE A 56 -4.37 -6.01 -7.39
N ALA A 57 -3.06 -5.78 -7.26
CA ALA A 57 -2.23 -6.48 -6.29
C ALA A 57 -2.66 -6.17 -4.84
N ILE A 58 -2.96 -4.89 -4.54
CA ILE A 58 -3.52 -4.49 -3.24
C ILE A 58 -4.88 -5.14 -3.00
N ALA A 59 -5.77 -5.12 -4.02
CA ALA A 59 -7.09 -5.73 -3.91
C ALA A 59 -7.01 -7.25 -3.66
N HIS A 60 -6.15 -7.96 -4.38
CA HIS A 60 -5.92 -9.40 -4.21
C HIS A 60 -5.36 -9.72 -2.82
N ALA A 61 -4.43 -8.91 -2.31
CA ALA A 61 -3.87 -9.11 -0.98
C ALA A 61 -4.87 -8.80 0.16
N LEU A 62 -5.88 -7.97 -0.09
CA LEU A 62 -6.99 -7.73 0.84
C LEU A 62 -8.07 -8.83 0.75
N ASP A 63 -8.36 -9.28 -0.46
CA ASP A 63 -9.33 -10.33 -0.76
C ASP A 63 -8.85 -11.19 -1.93
N ASN A 64 -8.51 -12.44 -1.62
CA ASN A 64 -8.01 -13.43 -2.59
C ASN A 64 -9.03 -13.75 -3.71
N SER A 65 -10.28 -13.29 -3.61
CA SER A 65 -11.27 -13.39 -4.69
C SER A 65 -10.97 -12.44 -5.87
N ALA A 66 -10.22 -11.35 -5.63
CA ALA A 66 -9.81 -10.43 -6.67
C ALA A 66 -8.71 -11.03 -7.57
N PRO A 67 -8.54 -10.54 -8.82
CA PRO A 67 -7.55 -11.08 -9.75
C PRO A 67 -6.12 -10.99 -9.22
N ALA A 68 -5.38 -12.10 -9.29
CA ALA A 68 -3.95 -12.13 -8.97
C ALA A 68 -3.14 -11.36 -10.02
N VAL A 69 -2.04 -10.75 -9.58
CA VAL A 69 -1.10 -10.03 -10.45
C VAL A 69 0.28 -10.67 -10.33
N ASP A 70 0.80 -11.15 -11.44
CA ASP A 70 2.15 -11.72 -11.51
C ASP A 70 3.21 -10.65 -11.76
N GLY A 71 4.47 -11.00 -11.49
CA GLY A 71 5.63 -10.18 -11.85
C GLY A 71 5.74 -8.86 -11.06
N ILE A 72 5.32 -8.86 -9.80
CA ILE A 72 5.54 -7.75 -8.87
C ILE A 72 6.93 -7.90 -8.26
N GLU A 73 7.75 -6.85 -8.37
CA GLU A 73 9.09 -6.81 -7.78
C GLU A 73 9.03 -6.88 -6.24
N PRO A 74 9.99 -7.53 -5.57
CA PRO A 74 9.97 -7.72 -4.11
C PRO A 74 9.91 -6.40 -3.30
N GLU A 75 10.54 -5.35 -3.82
CA GLU A 75 10.51 -4.02 -3.20
C GLU A 75 9.10 -3.40 -3.26
N LEU A 76 8.41 -3.57 -4.39
CA LEU A 76 7.03 -3.11 -4.55
C LEU A 76 6.07 -3.95 -3.70
N GLN A 77 6.31 -5.27 -3.60
CA GLN A 77 5.54 -6.15 -2.72
C GLN A 77 5.60 -5.69 -1.26
N SER A 78 6.79 -5.30 -0.79
CA SER A 78 6.95 -4.77 0.57
C SER A 78 6.13 -3.50 0.81
N LYS A 79 5.92 -2.67 -0.22
CA LYS A 79 5.05 -1.48 -0.15
C LYS A 79 3.57 -1.85 -0.17
N ILE A 80 3.18 -2.82 -0.98
CA ILE A 80 1.82 -3.38 -1.01
C ILE A 80 1.44 -3.89 0.37
N ASP A 81 2.30 -4.66 1.03
CA ASP A 81 2.04 -5.21 2.36
C ASP A 81 1.78 -4.09 3.39
N VAL A 82 2.56 -3.00 3.34
CA VAL A 82 2.34 -1.83 4.21
C VAL A 82 0.99 -1.17 3.94
N ILE A 83 0.59 -1.01 2.68
CA ILE A 83 -0.70 -0.42 2.30
C ILE A 83 -1.85 -1.32 2.76
N VAL A 84 -1.73 -2.63 2.55
CA VAL A 84 -2.74 -3.62 2.96
C VAL A 84 -2.93 -3.58 4.48
N GLN A 85 -1.84 -3.57 5.26
CA GLN A 85 -1.92 -3.45 6.72
C GLN A 85 -2.60 -2.13 7.15
N ALA A 86 -2.28 -1.02 6.48
CA ALA A 86 -2.90 0.27 6.77
C ALA A 86 -4.41 0.28 6.43
N LEU A 87 -4.81 -0.30 5.30
CA LEU A 87 -6.22 -0.39 4.88
C LEU A 87 -7.02 -1.36 5.76
N ALA A 88 -6.49 -2.54 6.03
CA ALA A 88 -7.15 -3.56 6.87
C ALA A 88 -7.29 -3.11 8.33
N GLY A 89 -6.34 -2.33 8.85
CA GLY A 89 -6.39 -1.74 10.18
C GLY A 89 -7.23 -0.46 10.29
N ALA A 90 -7.64 0.15 9.18
CA ALA A 90 -8.35 1.42 9.18
C ALA A 90 -9.83 1.24 9.57
N LYS A 91 -10.32 2.09 10.51
CA LYS A 91 -11.75 2.12 10.86
C LYS A 91 -12.65 2.67 9.74
N LYS A 92 -12.11 3.61 8.96
CA LYS A 92 -12.81 4.32 7.87
C LYS A 92 -11.81 4.63 6.75
N PRO A 93 -11.39 3.64 5.94
CA PRO A 93 -10.50 3.89 4.81
C PRO A 93 -11.19 4.76 3.76
N LEU A 94 -10.42 5.62 3.09
CA LEU A 94 -10.87 6.44 1.97
C LEU A 94 -10.01 6.12 0.75
N ILE A 95 -10.66 5.78 -0.36
CA ILE A 95 -10.01 5.55 -1.65
C ILE A 95 -10.54 6.60 -2.62
N ILE A 96 -9.63 7.31 -3.27
CA ILE A 96 -9.95 8.34 -4.27
C ILE A 96 -9.35 7.85 -5.59
N SER A 97 -10.19 7.77 -6.62
CA SER A 97 -9.76 7.51 -7.99
C SER A 97 -10.24 8.64 -8.89
N ARG A 98 -9.41 9.01 -9.85
CA ARG A 98 -9.73 10.02 -10.87
C ARG A 98 -10.15 9.29 -12.14
N ASP A 99 -11.27 9.69 -12.71
CA ASP A 99 -11.64 9.35 -14.09
C ASP A 99 -11.29 10.54 -15.00
N GLU A 100 -10.65 10.28 -16.13
CA GLU A 100 -10.40 11.28 -17.16
C GLU A 100 -11.34 10.98 -18.33
N ARG A 101 -12.55 11.52 -18.24
CA ARG A 101 -13.45 11.66 -19.38
C ARG A 101 -13.55 13.13 -19.73
N TRP A 102 -13.12 13.48 -20.93
CA TRP A 102 -13.50 14.70 -21.64
C TRP A 102 -14.23 14.31 -22.92
#